data_AF-B6YUM9-F1
#
_entry.id   AF-B6YUM9-F1
#
_cell.length_a   1.000
_cell.length_b   1.000
_cell.length_c   1.000
_cell.angle_alpha   90.00
_cell.angle_beta   90.00
_cell.angle_gamma   90.00
#
_symmetry.space_group_name_H-M   'P 1'
#
loop_
_entity.id
_entity.type
_entity.pdbx_description
1 polymer ?
#
loop_
_entity_poly.entity_id
_entity_poly.type
_entity_poly.pdbx_seq_one_letter_code
_entity_poly.pdbx_strand_id
1 'polypeptide(L)'
;MKTKAAAVLAIAVMLLPLVAGQYTITSISITVYADGYVKIVEVIQPENYTVSVTIPLLAANVEGLVVIDERGSPLPYEINGSTLIVYFENATGIKITYYTPDLTVKNRAIWSVRVGSNIPVKITFPENAVIVDLSDIPLEINGNSIVMPAGNQTVSYVLEYLPAGTETAQTQTTQSISETSASESFVNSTAPSTTGSSTETPSGSSTSWATIGILALLALSISGFIYLKSGREESGSAPSISREDFEKRLTEYDLTKDEEKALLYLFDRGGKARQSEVRETLGIPKTTAWRMFQRLEKQGLVRVYKKKRENWVELRL
;
A
#
# COMPACT_ATOMS: atom_id res chain seq x y z
N MET A 1 -4.90 40.98 -22.99
CA MET A 1 -5.16 39.53 -23.04
C MET A 1 -4.29 38.70 -22.08
N LYS A 2 -3.10 39.17 -21.67
CA LYS A 2 -2.17 38.43 -20.78
C LYS A 2 -2.63 38.29 -19.32
N THR A 3 -3.44 39.21 -18.79
CA THR A 3 -3.89 39.20 -17.38
C THR A 3 -5.04 38.23 -17.11
N LYS A 4 -5.92 37.98 -18.11
CA LYS A 4 -7.01 37.01 -17.99
C LYS A 4 -6.50 35.56 -18.01
N ALA A 5 -5.46 35.29 -18.81
CA ALA A 5 -4.81 33.98 -18.84
C ALA A 5 -4.10 33.64 -17.53
N ALA A 6 -3.45 34.62 -16.89
CA ALA A 6 -2.80 34.44 -15.60
C ALA A 6 -3.82 34.14 -14.48
N ALA A 7 -4.98 34.80 -14.50
CA ALA A 7 -6.06 34.54 -13.54
C ALA A 7 -6.67 33.13 -13.71
N VAL A 8 -6.87 32.68 -14.95
CA VAL A 8 -7.37 31.32 -15.23
C VAL A 8 -6.37 30.24 -14.80
N LEU A 9 -5.07 30.47 -15.02
CA LEU A 9 -4.01 29.56 -14.55
C LEU A 9 -3.95 29.50 -13.01
N ALA A 10 -4.08 30.64 -12.32
CA ALA A 10 -4.09 30.68 -10.86
C ALA A 10 -5.32 29.97 -10.25
N ILE A 11 -6.50 30.12 -10.86
CA ILE A 11 -7.72 29.42 -10.44
C ILE A 11 -7.62 27.92 -10.72
N ALA A 12 -7.00 27.51 -11.83
CA ALA A 12 -6.78 26.10 -12.16
C ALA A 12 -5.79 25.40 -11.20
N VAL A 13 -4.79 26.12 -10.68
CA VAL A 13 -3.86 25.61 -9.66
C VAL A 13 -4.53 25.50 -8.28
N MET A 14 -5.51 26.36 -7.98
CA MET A 14 -6.25 26.37 -6.70
C MET A 14 -7.35 25.28 -6.64
N LEU A 15 -7.73 24.71 -7.78
CA LEU A 15 -8.71 23.62 -7.92
C LEU A 15 -8.08 22.22 -7.93
N LEU A 16 -6.76 22.12 -7.76
CA LEU A 16 -6.14 20.82 -7.51
C LEU A 16 -6.57 20.36 -6.11
N PRO A 17 -7.24 19.21 -5.96
CA PRO A 17 -7.45 18.64 -4.64
C PRO A 17 -6.06 18.44 -4.03
N LEU A 18 -5.78 19.08 -2.90
CA LEU A 18 -4.66 18.67 -2.06
C LEU A 18 -4.96 17.23 -1.66
N VAL A 19 -4.35 16.27 -2.36
CA VAL A 19 -4.25 14.87 -1.92
C VAL A 19 -3.24 14.84 -0.78
N ALA A 20 -3.52 15.58 0.28
CA ALA A 20 -2.71 15.64 1.49
C ALA A 20 -3.68 15.38 2.64
N GLY A 21 -3.65 14.17 3.19
CA GLY A 21 -4.36 13.86 4.44
C GLY A 21 -5.10 12.53 4.54
N GLN A 22 -5.23 11.73 3.48
CA GLN A 22 -6.10 10.53 3.52
C GLN A 22 -5.73 9.50 4.60
N TYR A 23 -4.48 9.48 5.05
CA TYR A 23 -4.00 8.60 6.12
C TYR A 23 -2.73 9.18 6.75
N THR A 24 -2.39 8.67 7.93
CA THR A 24 -1.09 8.86 8.57
C THR A 24 -0.37 7.52 8.66
N ILE A 25 0.95 7.51 8.47
CA ILE A 25 1.76 6.29 8.62
C ILE A 25 2.16 6.17 10.08
N THR A 26 1.71 5.09 10.74
CA THR A 26 2.03 4.83 12.15
C THR A 26 3.40 4.20 12.29
N SER A 27 3.75 3.24 11.45
CA SER A 27 5.04 2.55 11.51
C SER A 27 5.39 1.84 10.21
N ILE A 28 6.68 1.79 9.89
CA ILE A 28 7.25 0.96 8.83
C ILE A 28 8.29 0.03 9.46
N SER A 29 8.10 -1.27 9.26
CA SER A 29 9.03 -2.31 9.70
C SER A 29 9.47 -3.14 8.50
N ILE A 30 10.78 -3.30 8.37
CA ILE A 30 11.43 -4.02 7.28
C ILE A 30 12.20 -5.18 7.89
N THR A 31 11.99 -6.38 7.38
CA THR A 31 12.75 -7.58 7.77
C THR A 31 13.49 -8.12 6.56
N VAL A 32 14.80 -8.14 6.64
CA VAL A 32 15.70 -8.60 5.58
C VAL A 32 16.02 -10.07 5.83
N TYR A 33 15.93 -10.88 4.79
CA TYR A 33 16.26 -12.32 4.83
C TYR A 33 17.62 -12.60 4.20
N ALA A 34 18.20 -13.74 4.53
CA ALA A 34 19.55 -14.15 4.09
C ALA A 34 19.67 -14.36 2.57
N ASP A 35 18.54 -14.58 1.88
CA ASP A 35 18.45 -14.71 0.42
C ASP A 35 18.35 -13.35 -0.30
N GLY A 36 18.27 -12.24 0.46
CA GLY A 36 18.10 -10.89 -0.06
C GLY A 36 16.64 -10.45 -0.21
N TYR A 37 15.66 -11.32 0.03
CA TYR A 37 14.27 -10.89 0.08
C TYR A 37 14.01 -10.03 1.30
N VAL A 38 13.04 -9.13 1.17
CA VAL A 38 12.66 -8.21 2.22
C VAL A 38 11.17 -8.28 2.45
N LYS A 39 10.76 -8.55 3.68
CA LYS A 39 9.37 -8.36 4.15
C LYS A 39 9.18 -6.93 4.60
N ILE A 40 8.12 -6.32 4.11
CA ILE A 40 7.70 -4.97 4.49
C ILE A 40 6.38 -5.08 5.23
N VAL A 41 6.29 -4.43 6.38
CA VAL A 41 5.08 -4.27 7.17
C VAL A 41 4.88 -2.79 7.40
N GLU A 42 3.83 -2.25 6.79
CA GLU A 42 3.41 -0.86 6.95
C GLU A 42 2.07 -0.83 7.66
N VAL A 43 1.97 0.03 8.68
CA VAL A 43 0.74 0.26 9.42
C VAL A 43 0.35 1.72 9.22
N ILE A 44 -0.85 1.94 8.70
CA ILE A 44 -1.40 3.27 8.48
C ILE A 44 -2.71 3.43 9.24
N GLN A 45 -3.04 4.67 9.52
CA GLN A 45 -4.31 5.08 10.11
C GLN A 45 -5.03 6.01 9.13
N PRO A 46 -6.12 5.54 8.48
CA PRO A 46 -6.93 6.38 7.61
C PRO A 46 -7.57 7.56 8.34
N GLU A 47 -7.84 8.63 7.61
CA GLU A 47 -8.62 9.76 8.12
C GLU A 47 -10.10 9.38 8.28
N ASN A 48 -10.79 10.01 9.24
CA ASN A 48 -12.20 9.76 9.48
C ASN A 48 -13.03 10.04 8.22
N TYR A 49 -14.09 9.24 8.01
CA TYR A 49 -15.01 9.36 6.87
C TYR A 49 -14.41 9.07 5.48
N THR A 50 -13.21 8.48 5.42
CA THR A 50 -12.65 7.94 4.17
C THR A 50 -13.10 6.49 3.97
N VAL A 51 -13.29 6.10 2.71
CA VAL A 51 -13.66 4.71 2.32
C VAL A 51 -12.60 4.04 1.45
N SER A 52 -11.56 4.81 1.09
CA SER A 52 -10.43 4.31 0.33
C SER A 52 -9.20 5.16 0.58
N VAL A 53 -8.03 4.53 0.57
CA VAL A 53 -6.72 5.20 0.67
C VAL A 53 -5.85 4.77 -0.50
N THR A 54 -5.05 5.71 -1.00
CA THR A 54 -4.08 5.47 -2.07
C THR A 54 -2.67 5.57 -1.50
N ILE A 55 -1.95 4.45 -1.46
CA ILE A 55 -0.67 4.28 -0.76
C ILE A 55 0.43 3.95 -1.79
N PRO A 56 1.56 4.68 -1.82
CA PRO A 56 2.71 4.29 -2.63
C PRO A 56 3.45 3.11 -1.99
N LEU A 57 3.67 2.03 -2.75
CA LEU A 57 4.49 0.90 -2.33
C LEU A 57 5.97 1.30 -2.39
N LEU A 58 6.78 0.76 -1.46
CA LEU A 58 8.22 1.06 -1.37
C LEU A 58 9.04 0.37 -2.47
N ALA A 59 8.43 -0.51 -3.26
CA ALA A 59 9.08 -1.28 -4.32
C ALA A 59 8.15 -1.49 -5.52
N ALA A 60 8.73 -1.80 -6.68
CA ALA A 60 7.97 -2.05 -7.91
C ALA A 60 7.54 -3.51 -8.02
N ASN A 61 8.42 -4.44 -7.64
CA ASN A 61 8.15 -5.88 -7.64
C ASN A 61 7.64 -6.30 -6.27
N VAL A 62 6.32 -6.52 -6.18
CA VAL A 62 5.63 -6.84 -4.93
C VAL A 62 5.04 -8.24 -5.01
N GLU A 63 5.39 -9.08 -4.05
CA GLU A 63 4.93 -10.46 -3.93
C GLU A 63 4.23 -10.68 -2.58
N GLY A 64 3.26 -11.59 -2.56
CA GLY A 64 2.57 -11.96 -1.32
C GLY A 64 1.88 -10.80 -0.60
N LEU A 65 1.37 -9.80 -1.34
CA LEU A 65 0.67 -8.66 -0.75
C LEU A 65 -0.59 -9.11 0.00
N VAL A 66 -0.68 -8.68 1.25
CA VAL A 66 -1.80 -8.91 2.16
C VAL A 66 -2.14 -7.58 2.82
N VAL A 67 -3.42 -7.22 2.78
CA VAL A 67 -3.95 -6.02 3.42
C VAL A 67 -5.04 -6.45 4.38
N ILE A 68 -4.90 -6.09 5.66
CA ILE A 68 -5.88 -6.42 6.70
C ILE A 68 -6.22 -5.21 7.56
N ASP A 69 -7.44 -5.20 8.12
CA ASP A 69 -7.89 -4.22 9.11
C ASP A 69 -7.32 -4.51 10.52
N GLU A 70 -7.65 -3.67 11.49
CA GLU A 70 -7.23 -3.82 12.89
C GLU A 70 -7.75 -5.10 13.56
N ARG A 71 -8.81 -5.72 13.00
CA ARG A 71 -9.40 -6.98 13.46
C ARG A 71 -8.81 -8.20 12.74
N GLY A 72 -7.87 -7.99 11.82
CA GLY A 72 -7.25 -9.04 11.01
C GLY A 72 -8.10 -9.50 9.83
N SER A 73 -9.17 -8.78 9.49
CA SER A 73 -10.03 -9.08 8.34
C SER A 73 -9.37 -8.59 7.05
N PRO A 74 -9.34 -9.41 5.98
CA PRO A 74 -8.78 -8.98 4.70
C PRO A 74 -9.59 -7.85 4.09
N LEU A 75 -8.89 -6.82 3.60
CA LEU A 75 -9.50 -5.68 2.91
C LEU A 75 -9.34 -5.82 1.38
N PRO A 76 -10.35 -5.45 0.59
CA PRO A 76 -10.23 -5.39 -0.87
C PRO A 76 -9.25 -4.31 -1.30
N TYR A 77 -8.43 -4.62 -2.30
CA TYR A 77 -7.42 -3.69 -2.82
C TYR A 77 -7.18 -3.86 -4.32
N GLU A 78 -6.66 -2.81 -4.94
CA GLU A 78 -6.19 -2.77 -6.32
C GLU A 78 -4.75 -2.27 -6.40
N ILE A 79 -3.96 -2.80 -7.32
CA ILE A 79 -2.59 -2.34 -7.58
C ILE A 79 -2.54 -1.70 -8.96
N ASN A 80 -2.11 -0.44 -9.01
CA ASN A 80 -1.84 0.30 -10.24
C ASN A 80 -0.37 0.72 -10.27
N GLY A 81 0.47 -0.10 -10.90
CA GLY A 81 1.93 0.11 -10.88
C GLY A 81 2.51 -0.03 -9.48
N SER A 82 3.13 1.02 -8.97
CA SER A 82 3.66 1.11 -7.59
C SER A 82 2.66 1.67 -6.59
N THR A 83 1.40 1.86 -6.98
CA THR A 83 0.37 2.46 -6.13
C THR A 83 -0.65 1.41 -5.73
N LEU A 84 -0.91 1.30 -4.42
CA LEU A 84 -1.92 0.45 -3.81
C LEU A 84 -3.15 1.27 -3.45
N ILE A 85 -4.32 0.87 -3.92
CA ILE A 85 -5.61 1.45 -3.53
C ILE A 85 -6.29 0.43 -2.63
N VAL A 86 -6.58 0.80 -1.39
CA VAL A 86 -7.28 -0.06 -0.41
C VAL A 86 -8.66 0.50 -0.17
N TYR A 87 -9.69 -0.34 -0.21
CA TYR A 87 -11.07 0.02 0.08
C TYR A 87 -11.48 -0.55 1.44
N PHE A 88 -12.17 0.25 2.23
CA PHE A 88 -12.63 -0.10 3.59
C PHE A 88 -13.86 0.71 3.95
N GLU A 89 -14.61 0.27 4.96
CA GLU A 89 -15.81 0.99 5.42
C GLU A 89 -15.51 1.85 6.65
N ASN A 90 -14.95 1.24 7.69
CA ASN A 90 -14.64 1.89 8.98
C ASN A 90 -13.37 1.25 9.57
N ALA A 91 -12.25 1.29 8.85
CA ALA A 91 -10.98 0.79 9.36
C ALA A 91 -10.26 1.90 10.13
N THR A 92 -9.81 1.58 11.34
CA THR A 92 -9.02 2.52 12.17
C THR A 92 -7.53 2.27 12.05
N GLY A 93 -7.14 1.07 11.62
CA GLY A 93 -5.77 0.72 11.29
C GLY A 93 -5.75 -0.26 10.11
N ILE A 94 -4.92 0.03 9.13
CA ILE A 94 -4.70 -0.85 7.99
C ILE A 94 -3.26 -1.33 8.04
N LYS A 95 -3.08 -2.66 8.07
CA LYS A 95 -1.76 -3.29 8.02
C LYS A 95 -1.54 -3.88 6.62
N ILE A 96 -0.54 -3.34 5.94
CA ILE A 96 -0.08 -3.78 4.64
C ILE A 96 1.17 -4.65 4.85
N THR A 97 1.19 -5.85 4.30
CA THR A 97 2.34 -6.76 4.37
C THR A 97 2.65 -7.30 2.99
N TYR A 98 3.92 -7.24 2.58
CA TYR A 98 4.37 -7.79 1.30
C TYR A 98 5.86 -8.12 1.31
N TYR A 99 6.31 -8.78 0.26
CA TYR A 99 7.69 -9.18 0.05
C TYR A 99 8.23 -8.59 -1.25
N THR A 100 9.51 -8.23 -1.26
CA THR A 100 10.17 -7.68 -2.45
C THR A 100 11.67 -8.00 -2.47
N PRO A 101 12.26 -8.26 -3.64
CA PRO A 101 13.71 -8.33 -3.81
C PRO A 101 14.35 -6.96 -4.11
N ASP A 102 13.56 -5.90 -4.36
CA ASP A 102 14.07 -4.66 -4.98
C ASP A 102 14.87 -3.78 -4.01
N LEU A 103 14.68 -3.96 -2.70
CA LEU A 103 15.33 -3.11 -1.69
C LEU A 103 16.76 -3.53 -1.39
N THR A 104 17.20 -4.73 -1.82
CA THR A 104 18.56 -5.21 -1.56
C THR A 104 19.39 -5.27 -2.82
N VAL A 105 20.67 -4.94 -2.69
CA VAL A 105 21.66 -5.09 -3.75
C VAL A 105 22.86 -5.82 -3.17
N LYS A 106 23.31 -6.88 -3.87
CA LYS A 106 24.52 -7.61 -3.50
C LYS A 106 25.70 -7.20 -4.38
N ASN A 107 26.79 -6.79 -3.77
CA ASN A 107 28.07 -6.60 -4.42
C ASN A 107 29.15 -7.43 -3.72
N ARG A 108 29.59 -8.52 -4.37
CA ARG A 108 30.47 -9.54 -3.79
C ARG A 108 29.89 -10.14 -2.50
N ALA A 109 30.53 -9.91 -1.36
CA ALA A 109 30.08 -10.39 -0.05
C ALA A 109 29.20 -9.38 0.70
N ILE A 110 29.14 -8.12 0.22
CA ILE A 110 28.42 -7.04 0.88
C ILE A 110 27.02 -6.95 0.28
N TRP A 111 26.02 -6.94 1.15
CA TRP A 111 24.65 -6.59 0.84
C TRP A 111 24.39 -5.16 1.27
N SER A 112 23.58 -4.43 0.50
CA SER A 112 23.09 -3.11 0.87
C SER A 112 21.58 -3.07 0.76
N VAL A 113 20.91 -2.66 1.84
CA VAL A 113 19.47 -2.37 1.87
C VAL A 113 19.27 -0.88 1.69
N ARG A 114 18.41 -0.48 0.77
CA ARG A 114 18.07 0.94 0.51
C ARG A 114 16.59 1.16 0.76
N VAL A 115 16.26 2.17 1.55
CA VAL A 115 14.86 2.54 1.85
C VAL A 115 14.70 4.06 1.86
N GLY A 116 13.65 4.55 1.21
CA GLY A 116 13.23 5.94 1.29
C GLY A 116 11.92 6.03 2.07
N SER A 117 11.89 6.83 3.15
CA SER A 117 10.69 7.02 3.98
C SER A 117 10.66 8.43 4.58
N ASN A 118 9.46 8.96 4.83
CA ASN A 118 9.25 10.24 5.52
C ASN A 118 9.17 10.11 7.05
N ILE A 119 9.17 8.89 7.57
CA ILE A 119 9.19 8.57 9.01
C ILE A 119 10.35 7.62 9.34
N PRO A 120 10.76 7.51 10.61
CA PRO A 120 11.73 6.51 11.03
C PRO A 120 11.32 5.09 10.63
N VAL A 121 12.31 4.28 10.22
CA VAL A 121 12.08 2.92 9.73
C VAL A 121 12.85 1.93 10.59
N LYS A 122 12.15 0.90 11.09
CA LYS A 122 12.78 -0.23 11.76
C LYS A 122 13.26 -1.23 10.72
N ILE A 123 14.55 -1.55 10.72
CA ILE A 123 15.16 -2.55 9.84
C ILE A 123 15.68 -3.69 10.72
N THR A 124 15.20 -4.91 10.46
CA THR A 124 15.59 -6.15 11.15
C THR A 124 16.40 -7.00 10.19
N PHE A 125 17.60 -7.39 10.58
CA PHE A 125 18.52 -8.19 9.78
C PHE A 125 18.49 -9.68 10.18
N PRO A 126 18.99 -10.58 9.31
CA PRO A 126 19.25 -11.98 9.68
C PRO A 126 20.18 -12.07 10.90
N GLU A 127 20.07 -13.15 11.68
CA GLU A 127 20.88 -13.33 12.91
C GLU A 127 22.39 -13.34 12.66
N ASN A 128 22.81 -13.81 11.49
CA ASN A 128 24.22 -13.88 11.07
C ASN A 128 24.67 -12.63 10.29
N ALA A 129 23.93 -11.53 10.36
CA ALA A 129 24.29 -10.29 9.67
C ALA A 129 25.18 -9.41 10.55
N VAL A 130 26.29 -8.94 9.98
CA VAL A 130 27.16 -7.93 10.58
C VAL A 130 27.06 -6.64 9.77
N ILE A 131 26.61 -5.57 10.41
CA ILE A 131 26.50 -4.23 9.80
C ILE A 131 27.91 -3.67 9.60
N VAL A 132 28.23 -3.26 8.37
CA VAL A 132 29.54 -2.73 7.99
C VAL A 132 29.51 -1.25 7.64
N ASP A 133 28.35 -0.72 7.22
CA ASP A 133 28.21 0.69 6.84
C ASP A 133 26.77 1.18 7.03
N LEU A 134 26.63 2.46 7.35
CA LEU A 134 25.36 3.13 7.62
C LEU A 134 25.40 4.52 6.99
N SER A 135 24.35 4.86 6.23
CA SER A 135 24.22 6.20 5.62
C SER A 135 24.05 7.32 6.64
N ASP A 136 23.47 7.02 7.79
CA ASP A 136 23.19 7.95 8.87
C ASP A 136 23.23 7.23 10.23
N ILE A 137 23.18 7.98 11.31
CA ILE A 137 23.21 7.45 12.68
C ILE A 137 21.84 6.86 13.03
N PRO A 138 21.75 5.57 13.44
CA PRO A 138 20.51 4.99 13.91
C PRO A 138 20.00 5.68 15.16
N LEU A 139 18.69 5.87 15.25
CA LEU A 139 18.01 6.36 16.45
C LEU A 139 18.05 5.33 17.58
N GLU A 140 17.97 4.05 17.23
CA GLU A 140 18.04 2.93 18.17
C GLU A 140 18.74 1.73 17.55
N ILE A 141 19.40 0.93 18.39
CA ILE A 141 20.05 -0.33 18.03
C ILE A 141 19.63 -1.37 19.07
N ASN A 142 19.00 -2.46 18.61
CA ASN A 142 18.42 -3.51 19.44
C ASN A 142 18.72 -4.89 18.82
N GLY A 143 19.84 -5.50 19.22
CA GLY A 143 20.26 -6.81 18.69
C GLY A 143 20.50 -6.77 17.18
N ASN A 144 19.73 -7.56 16.42
CA ASN A 144 19.76 -7.59 14.94
C ASN A 144 18.86 -6.53 14.28
N SER A 145 18.27 -5.63 15.07
CA SER A 145 17.37 -4.58 14.57
C SER A 145 17.95 -3.20 14.82
N ILE A 146 17.77 -2.28 13.87
CA ILE A 146 18.10 -0.87 14.02
C ILE A 146 16.90 -0.01 13.60
N VAL A 147 16.79 1.18 14.16
CA VAL A 147 15.81 2.19 13.74
C VAL A 147 16.55 3.32 13.07
N MET A 148 16.33 3.49 11.77
CA MET A 148 16.94 4.57 10.98
C MET A 148 16.05 5.82 10.98
N PRO A 149 16.63 7.03 10.96
CA PRO A 149 15.86 8.26 10.84
C PRO A 149 15.13 8.35 9.48
N ALA A 150 14.16 9.26 9.39
CA ALA A 150 13.49 9.56 8.13
C ALA A 150 14.48 10.02 7.06
N GLY A 151 14.18 9.74 5.79
CA GLY A 151 15.01 10.07 4.64
C GLY A 151 15.36 8.84 3.79
N ASN A 152 16.35 9.02 2.93
CA ASN A 152 16.90 7.95 2.09
C ASN A 152 18.04 7.28 2.85
N GLN A 153 17.76 6.10 3.39
CA GLN A 153 18.67 5.35 4.22
C GLN A 153 19.26 4.17 3.46
N THR A 154 20.56 3.95 3.63
CA THR A 154 21.30 2.80 3.10
C THR A 154 22.05 2.13 4.24
N VAL A 155 21.86 0.82 4.39
CA VAL A 155 22.55 0.02 5.39
C VAL A 155 23.25 -1.13 4.70
N SER A 156 24.56 -1.23 4.85
CA SER A 156 25.34 -2.32 4.29
C SER A 156 25.74 -3.32 5.36
N TYR A 157 25.65 -4.60 5.02
CA TYR A 157 25.94 -5.70 5.91
C TYR A 157 26.58 -6.87 5.16
N VAL A 158 27.28 -7.73 5.90
CA VAL A 158 27.78 -9.01 5.42
C VAL A 158 27.09 -10.14 6.17
N LEU A 159 26.89 -11.28 5.50
CA LEU A 159 26.38 -12.48 6.15
C LEU A 159 27.56 -13.35 6.53
N GLU A 160 27.74 -13.57 7.83
CA GLU A 160 28.72 -14.53 8.32
C GLU A 160 28.22 -15.95 8.06
N TYR A 161 29.07 -16.79 7.51
CA TYR A 161 28.78 -18.21 7.37
C TYR A 161 28.91 -18.86 8.74
N LEU A 162 27.78 -19.13 9.38
CA LEU A 162 27.72 -20.02 10.53
C LEU A 162 27.64 -21.45 10.00
N PRO A 163 28.68 -22.29 10.12
CA PRO A 163 28.52 -23.71 9.86
C PRO A 163 27.43 -24.24 10.79
N ALA A 164 26.45 -24.94 10.23
CA ALA A 164 25.39 -25.57 11.02
C ALA A 164 26.03 -26.57 12.00
N GLY A 165 26.16 -26.18 13.27
CA GLY A 165 26.72 -27.06 14.31
C GLY A 165 27.48 -26.42 15.48
N THR A 166 27.79 -25.12 15.49
CA THR A 166 28.39 -24.49 16.67
C THR A 166 27.33 -23.85 17.57
N GLU A 167 26.66 -24.71 18.33
CA GLU A 167 25.99 -24.33 19.57
C GLU A 167 27.12 -24.06 20.59
N THR A 168 27.66 -22.85 20.62
CA THR A 168 28.61 -22.45 21.65
C THR A 168 27.86 -22.33 22.97
N ALA A 169 27.98 -23.37 23.79
CA ALA A 169 27.55 -23.40 25.17
C ALA A 169 28.01 -22.14 25.90
N GLN A 170 27.05 -21.32 26.35
CA GLN A 170 27.28 -20.22 27.28
C GLN A 170 27.78 -20.82 28.59
N THR A 171 29.07 -20.63 28.90
CA THR A 171 29.60 -20.87 30.24
C THR A 171 29.24 -19.64 31.09
N GLN A 172 28.23 -19.77 31.93
CA GLN A 172 27.97 -18.82 33.02
C GLN A 172 29.06 -19.00 34.08
N THR A 173 29.92 -18.01 34.23
CA THR A 173 30.75 -17.86 35.43
C THR A 173 30.19 -16.70 36.25
N THR A 174 29.44 -17.03 37.29
CA THR A 174 29.13 -16.14 38.40
C THR A 174 30.44 -15.88 39.17
N GLN A 175 30.91 -14.63 39.18
CA GLN A 175 31.84 -14.15 40.21
C GLN A 175 31.33 -12.83 40.77
N SER A 176 30.84 -12.94 41.99
CA SER A 176 30.51 -11.85 42.90
C SER A 176 31.72 -11.66 43.82
N ILE A 177 32.37 -10.50 43.77
CA ILE A 177 33.28 -10.04 44.83
C ILE A 177 33.03 -8.54 45.03
N SER A 178 32.69 -8.21 46.27
CA SER A 178 32.50 -6.86 46.82
C SER A 178 33.85 -6.28 47.28
N GLU A 179 33.95 -4.94 47.32
CA GLU A 179 34.65 -4.10 48.32
C GLU A 179 34.62 -2.64 47.81
N THR A 180 34.02 -1.64 48.47
CA THR A 180 34.28 -1.01 49.78
C THR A 180 35.12 0.28 49.67
N SER A 181 34.49 1.38 50.13
CA SER A 181 35.04 2.55 50.86
C SER A 181 35.30 3.93 50.22
N ALA A 182 34.79 4.90 51.00
CA ALA A 182 35.21 6.28 51.31
C ALA A 182 34.84 7.42 50.32
N SER A 183 33.86 8.28 50.67
CA SER A 183 33.94 9.55 51.48
C SER A 183 34.48 10.70 50.61
N GLU A 184 33.91 11.91 50.50
CA GLU A 184 33.33 12.90 51.43
C GLU A 184 32.47 13.91 50.59
N SER A 185 31.25 14.32 51.01
CA SER A 185 30.86 15.60 51.67
C SER A 185 31.27 16.88 50.90
N PHE A 186 30.54 18.00 50.74
CA PHE A 186 29.45 18.78 51.36
C PHE A 186 28.79 19.61 50.21
N VAL A 187 27.64 20.31 50.26
CA VAL A 187 26.92 21.13 51.26
C VAL A 187 25.46 21.27 50.70
N ASN A 188 24.39 21.02 51.48
CA ASN A 188 23.58 21.99 52.26
C ASN A 188 23.03 23.16 51.40
N SER A 189 21.79 23.64 51.43
CA SER A 189 20.62 23.61 52.33
C SER A 189 19.46 24.23 51.49
N THR A 190 18.17 23.96 51.64
CA THR A 190 17.29 24.42 52.72
C THR A 190 15.87 23.93 52.39
N ALA A 191 15.18 23.40 53.40
CA ALA A 191 13.76 23.04 53.44
C ALA A 191 12.87 24.33 53.54
N PRO A 192 11.56 24.33 53.91
CA PRO A 192 10.66 23.22 54.25
C PRO A 192 9.19 23.33 53.76
N SER A 193 8.43 22.24 53.98
CA SER A 193 7.01 22.16 54.43
C SER A 193 5.90 22.83 53.57
N THR A 194 4.66 22.34 53.42
CA THR A 194 3.77 21.62 54.35
C THR A 194 2.51 21.14 53.59
N THR A 195 1.96 20.02 54.04
CA THR A 195 0.53 19.61 54.17
C THR A 195 -0.58 20.53 53.63
N GLY A 196 -1.58 19.95 52.95
CA GLY A 196 -2.90 20.55 52.80
C GLY A 196 -3.87 19.77 51.91
N SER A 197 -4.89 19.18 52.52
CA SER A 197 -6.05 18.49 51.91
C SER A 197 -7.12 19.49 51.47
N SER A 198 -7.86 19.19 50.40
CA SER A 198 -9.31 19.43 50.32
C SER A 198 -9.95 18.84 49.05
N THR A 199 -11.03 18.10 49.29
CA THR A 199 -12.16 17.86 48.39
C THR A 199 -12.84 19.19 48.04
N GLU A 200 -13.35 19.36 46.81
CA GLU A 200 -14.72 19.84 46.52
C GLU A 200 -15.02 19.93 45.02
N THR A 201 -16.24 19.52 44.67
CA THR A 201 -16.97 19.87 43.44
C THR A 201 -17.69 21.20 43.69
N PRO A 202 -17.88 22.07 42.69
CA PRO A 202 -19.28 22.33 42.29
C PRO A 202 -19.51 22.58 40.79
N SER A 203 -20.76 22.26 40.43
CA SER A 203 -21.63 22.70 39.32
C SER A 203 -21.18 23.81 38.36
N GLY A 204 -21.56 23.64 37.08
CA GLY A 204 -21.69 24.75 36.13
C GLY A 204 -22.42 24.34 34.85
N SER A 205 -23.75 24.41 34.86
CA SER A 205 -24.59 24.38 33.67
C SER A 205 -24.43 25.68 32.86
N SER A 206 -24.13 25.59 31.57
CA SER A 206 -24.40 26.68 30.64
C SER A 206 -24.81 26.14 29.26
N THR A 207 -26.08 26.38 28.95
CA THR A 207 -26.69 26.23 27.62
C THR A 207 -26.02 27.19 26.64
N SER A 208 -25.35 26.64 25.63
CA SER A 208 -24.82 27.40 24.48
C SER A 208 -25.70 27.23 23.24
N TRP A 209 -25.88 28.35 22.55
CA TRP A 209 -27.02 28.80 21.73
C TRP A 209 -26.89 28.44 20.24
N ALA A 210 -26.17 27.37 19.91
CA ALA A 210 -25.88 26.99 18.53
C ALA A 210 -26.90 26.02 17.89
N THR A 211 -28.03 25.73 18.54
CA THR A 211 -29.03 24.76 18.06
C THR A 211 -30.12 25.34 17.14
N ILE A 212 -30.03 26.62 16.73
CA ILE A 212 -31.04 27.25 15.84
C ILE A 212 -30.46 27.62 14.45
N GLY A 213 -29.42 26.91 14.01
CA GLY A 213 -28.86 27.05 12.65
C GLY A 213 -29.19 25.91 11.68
N ILE A 214 -29.70 24.77 12.17
CA ILE A 214 -29.68 23.50 11.41
C ILE A 214 -31.07 23.07 10.90
N LEU A 215 -32.17 23.67 11.39
CA LEU A 215 -33.53 23.27 10.98
C LEU A 215 -34.10 24.02 9.76
N ALA A 216 -33.39 25.00 9.20
CA ALA A 216 -33.83 25.73 8.01
C ALA A 216 -33.22 25.24 6.67
N LEU A 217 -32.20 24.36 6.71
CA LEU A 217 -31.59 23.77 5.49
C LEU A 217 -32.10 22.36 5.16
N LEU A 218 -32.91 21.75 6.03
CA LEU A 218 -33.52 20.43 5.79
C LEU A 218 -34.85 20.51 5.01
N ALA A 219 -35.41 21.71 4.79
CA ALA A 219 -36.67 21.90 4.06
C ALA A 219 -36.49 22.25 2.57
N LEU A 220 -35.27 22.54 2.10
CA LEU A 220 -34.95 22.80 0.68
C LEU A 220 -34.26 21.62 -0.02
N SER A 221 -33.94 20.54 0.69
CA SER A 221 -33.31 19.34 0.12
C SER A 221 -34.31 18.32 -0.47
N ILE A 222 -35.59 18.39 -0.13
CA ILE A 222 -36.59 17.42 -0.60
C ILE A 222 -37.10 17.74 -2.03
N SER A 223 -37.16 19.01 -2.43
CA SER A 223 -37.54 19.38 -3.82
C SER A 223 -36.41 19.17 -4.84
N GLY A 224 -35.14 19.18 -4.41
CA GLY A 224 -34.00 18.85 -5.29
C GLY A 224 -33.85 17.35 -5.53
N PHE A 225 -34.30 16.51 -4.59
CA PHE A 225 -34.15 15.05 -4.68
C PHE A 225 -35.15 14.39 -5.64
N ILE A 226 -36.29 15.03 -5.92
CA ILE A 226 -37.28 14.49 -6.89
C ILE A 226 -36.93 14.91 -8.33
N TYR A 227 -36.21 16.01 -8.53
CA TYR A 227 -35.82 16.46 -9.88
C TYR A 227 -34.49 15.85 -10.39
N LEU A 228 -33.71 15.21 -9.51
CA LEU A 228 -32.47 14.51 -9.88
C LEU A 228 -32.63 12.98 -9.92
N LYS A 229 -33.86 12.48 -10.16
CA LYS A 229 -34.15 11.05 -10.39
C LYS A 229 -34.67 10.78 -11.81
N SER A 230 -34.17 11.50 -12.82
CA SER A 230 -34.52 11.27 -14.23
C SER A 230 -33.36 11.49 -15.22
N GLY A 231 -32.12 11.56 -14.78
CA GLY A 231 -31.02 11.74 -15.72
C GLY A 231 -29.66 11.73 -15.06
N ARG A 232 -29.14 10.54 -14.76
CA ARG A 232 -27.68 10.35 -14.73
C ARG A 232 -27.35 8.90 -14.95
N GLU A 233 -26.93 8.66 -16.18
CA GLU A 233 -26.37 7.42 -16.70
C GLU A 233 -25.26 6.90 -15.79
N GLU A 234 -25.39 5.63 -15.44
CA GLU A 234 -24.32 4.82 -14.91
C GLU A 234 -23.23 4.67 -15.98
N SER A 235 -22.03 5.15 -15.67
CA SER A 235 -20.81 4.82 -16.40
C SER A 235 -20.02 3.83 -15.57
N GLY A 236 -20.40 2.56 -15.70
CA GLY A 236 -19.46 1.45 -15.62
C GLY A 236 -19.21 1.00 -17.06
N SER A 237 -18.07 1.35 -17.63
CA SER A 237 -17.70 1.00 -19.00
C SER A 237 -17.65 -0.52 -19.22
N ALA A 238 -18.79 -1.11 -19.56
CA ALA A 238 -18.86 -1.92 -20.76
C ALA A 238 -18.65 -0.96 -21.95
N PRO A 239 -17.95 -1.36 -23.03
CA PRO A 239 -18.03 -0.59 -24.25
C PRO A 239 -19.51 -0.64 -24.67
N SER A 240 -20.23 0.48 -24.63
CA SER A 240 -21.50 0.67 -25.35
C SER A 240 -21.25 0.80 -26.85
N ILE A 241 -20.32 0.00 -27.36
CA ILE A 241 -20.22 -0.31 -28.77
C ILE A 241 -21.40 -1.25 -29.00
N SER A 242 -22.39 -0.85 -29.80
CA SER A 242 -23.42 -1.79 -30.23
C SER A 242 -22.74 -3.01 -30.83
N ARG A 243 -23.26 -4.23 -30.65
CA ARG A 243 -22.68 -5.45 -31.24
C ARG A 243 -22.36 -5.24 -32.74
N GLU A 244 -23.22 -4.47 -33.41
CA GLU A 244 -23.06 -4.06 -34.81
C GLU A 244 -21.85 -3.14 -35.05
N ASP A 245 -21.61 -2.17 -34.16
CA ASP A 245 -20.43 -1.29 -34.22
C ASP A 245 -19.13 -2.06 -33.94
N PHE A 246 -19.20 -3.09 -33.09
CA PHE A 246 -18.07 -3.95 -32.77
C PHE A 246 -17.72 -4.83 -33.97
N GLU A 247 -18.72 -5.51 -34.56
CA GLU A 247 -18.56 -6.30 -35.78
C GLU A 247 -18.03 -5.44 -36.96
N LYS A 248 -18.49 -4.19 -37.07
CA LYS A 248 -17.99 -3.25 -38.09
C LYS A 248 -16.50 -2.91 -37.90
N ARG A 249 -16.05 -2.74 -36.65
CA ARG A 249 -14.63 -2.55 -36.34
C ARG A 249 -13.81 -3.81 -36.58
N LEU A 250 -14.37 -5.00 -36.32
CA LEU A 250 -13.69 -6.25 -36.64
C LEU A 250 -13.51 -6.46 -38.15
N THR A 251 -14.44 -5.95 -38.97
CA THR A 251 -14.36 -6.03 -40.44
C THR A 251 -13.20 -5.21 -41.01
N GLU A 252 -12.68 -4.22 -40.27
CA GLU A 252 -11.50 -3.42 -40.67
C GLU A 252 -10.20 -4.22 -40.59
N TYR A 253 -10.18 -5.31 -39.82
CA TYR A 253 -9.02 -6.16 -39.64
C TYR A 253 -9.14 -7.46 -40.46
N ASP A 254 -8.03 -7.96 -40.99
CA ASP A 254 -7.97 -9.25 -41.72
C ASP A 254 -8.04 -10.44 -40.75
N LEU A 255 -9.26 -10.77 -40.28
CA LEU A 255 -9.52 -11.85 -39.33
C LEU A 255 -10.03 -13.11 -40.03
N THR A 256 -9.67 -14.25 -39.43
CA THR A 256 -10.27 -15.54 -39.77
C THR A 256 -11.63 -15.68 -39.07
N LYS A 257 -12.55 -16.47 -39.63
CA LYS A 257 -13.89 -16.74 -39.04
C LYS A 257 -13.84 -17.19 -37.57
N ASP A 258 -12.79 -17.92 -37.19
CA ASP A 258 -12.63 -18.39 -35.81
C ASP A 258 -12.14 -17.28 -34.87
N GLU A 259 -11.41 -16.29 -35.38
CA GLU A 259 -10.92 -15.13 -34.64
C GLU A 259 -12.03 -14.13 -34.36
N GLU A 260 -12.85 -13.85 -35.37
CA GLU A 260 -14.03 -13.00 -35.23
C GLU A 260 -14.97 -13.57 -34.16
N LYS A 261 -15.27 -14.88 -34.22
CA LYS A 261 -16.07 -15.56 -33.20
C LYS A 261 -15.42 -15.52 -31.82
N ALA A 262 -14.10 -15.65 -31.73
CA ALA A 262 -13.39 -15.55 -30.46
C ALA A 262 -13.55 -14.16 -29.82
N LEU A 263 -13.42 -13.10 -30.62
CA LEU A 263 -13.56 -11.71 -30.17
C LEU A 263 -15.01 -11.38 -29.81
N LEU A 264 -15.97 -11.87 -30.60
CA LEU A 264 -17.39 -11.70 -30.30
C LEU A 264 -17.79 -12.41 -29.00
N TYR A 265 -17.27 -13.61 -28.78
CA TYR A 265 -17.46 -14.32 -27.52
C TYR A 265 -16.85 -13.57 -26.33
N LEU A 266 -15.67 -12.98 -26.49
CA LEU A 266 -15.05 -12.15 -25.45
C LEU A 266 -15.88 -10.89 -25.17
N PHE A 267 -16.43 -10.26 -26.21
CA PHE A 267 -17.29 -9.09 -26.09
C PHE A 267 -18.58 -9.41 -25.32
N ASP A 268 -19.28 -10.48 -25.71
CA ASP A 268 -20.53 -10.93 -25.07
C ASP A 268 -20.35 -11.30 -23.59
N ARG A 269 -19.12 -11.66 -23.17
CA ARG A 269 -18.76 -12.03 -21.79
C ARG A 269 -18.19 -10.86 -20.96
N GLY A 270 -18.27 -9.62 -21.45
CA GLY A 270 -17.79 -8.44 -20.73
C GLY A 270 -16.28 -8.20 -20.88
N GLY A 271 -15.71 -8.59 -22.03
CA GLY A 271 -14.35 -8.24 -22.44
C GLY A 271 -13.22 -9.15 -21.92
N LYS A 272 -13.53 -10.21 -21.16
CA LYS A 272 -12.51 -11.15 -20.64
C LYS A 272 -13.05 -12.56 -20.46
N ALA A 273 -12.25 -13.57 -20.83
CA ALA A 273 -12.60 -14.97 -20.61
C ALA A 273 -11.36 -15.87 -20.46
N ARG A 274 -11.57 -17.11 -20.02
CA ARG A 274 -10.50 -18.12 -19.96
C ARG A 274 -10.17 -18.59 -21.37
N GLN A 275 -8.89 -18.71 -21.71
CA GLN A 275 -8.46 -19.20 -23.03
C GLN A 275 -9.00 -20.62 -23.32
N SER A 276 -9.07 -21.46 -22.28
CA SER A 276 -9.63 -22.81 -22.35
C SER A 276 -11.12 -22.82 -22.70
N GLU A 277 -11.87 -21.87 -22.15
CA GLU A 277 -13.30 -21.70 -22.35
C GLU A 277 -13.59 -21.23 -23.78
N VAL A 278 -12.89 -20.20 -24.25
CA VAL A 278 -13.06 -19.72 -25.64
C VAL A 278 -12.70 -20.81 -26.65
N ARG A 279 -11.64 -21.58 -26.40
CA ARG A 279 -11.27 -22.74 -27.23
C ARG A 279 -12.39 -23.78 -27.27
N GLU A 280 -13.00 -24.09 -26.13
CA GLU A 280 -14.07 -25.08 -26.02
C GLU A 280 -15.32 -24.64 -26.77
N THR A 281 -15.69 -23.36 -26.65
CA THR A 281 -16.80 -22.75 -27.41
C THR A 281 -16.57 -22.79 -28.92
N LEU A 282 -15.33 -22.59 -29.37
CA LEU A 282 -14.97 -22.60 -30.79
C LEU A 282 -14.74 -24.01 -31.35
N GLY A 283 -14.62 -25.04 -30.49
CA GLY A 283 -14.37 -26.41 -30.91
C GLY A 283 -13.01 -26.63 -31.59
N ILE A 284 -12.03 -25.75 -31.35
CA ILE A 284 -10.72 -25.79 -32.02
C ILE A 284 -9.64 -26.51 -31.17
N PRO A 285 -8.65 -27.17 -31.78
CA PRO A 285 -7.55 -27.79 -31.06
C PRO A 285 -6.73 -26.80 -30.22
N LYS A 286 -6.11 -27.27 -29.13
CA LYS A 286 -5.32 -26.45 -28.21
C LYS A 286 -4.19 -25.66 -28.89
N THR A 287 -3.46 -26.29 -29.81
CA THR A 287 -2.36 -25.67 -30.56
C THR A 287 -2.86 -24.63 -31.57
N THR A 288 -4.04 -24.87 -32.16
CA THR A 288 -4.73 -23.92 -33.05
C THR A 288 -5.22 -22.68 -32.28
N ALA A 289 -5.89 -22.87 -31.14
CA ALA A 289 -6.30 -21.78 -30.26
C ALA A 289 -5.11 -20.94 -29.80
N TRP A 290 -4.01 -21.59 -29.42
CA TRP A 290 -2.79 -20.88 -29.03
C TRP A 290 -2.28 -19.95 -30.14
N ARG A 291 -2.14 -20.46 -31.38
CA ARG A 291 -1.71 -19.67 -32.54
C ARG A 291 -2.66 -18.51 -32.83
N MET A 292 -3.96 -18.75 -32.72
CA MET A 292 -5.01 -17.76 -32.93
C MET A 292 -4.88 -16.59 -31.94
N PHE A 293 -4.80 -16.87 -30.63
CA PHE A 293 -4.65 -15.81 -29.63
C PHE A 293 -3.32 -15.07 -29.72
N GLN A 294 -2.24 -15.76 -30.12
CA GLN A 294 -0.94 -15.13 -30.34
C GLN A 294 -0.96 -14.18 -31.56
N ARG A 295 -1.75 -14.49 -32.59
CA ARG A 295 -1.95 -13.61 -33.75
C ARG A 295 -2.81 -12.40 -33.39
N LEU A 296 -3.91 -12.61 -32.67
CA LEU A 296 -4.77 -11.54 -32.16
C LEU A 296 -4.03 -10.59 -31.20
N GLU A 297 -3.14 -11.13 -30.38
CA GLU A 297 -2.29 -10.33 -29.47
C GLU A 297 -1.25 -9.52 -30.24
N LYS A 298 -0.64 -10.10 -31.29
CA LYS A 298 0.27 -9.36 -32.18
C LYS A 298 -0.43 -8.22 -32.93
N GLN A 299 -1.73 -8.37 -33.23
CA GLN A 299 -2.57 -7.32 -33.83
C GLN A 299 -3.08 -6.31 -32.79
N GLY A 300 -2.79 -6.49 -31.50
CA GLY A 300 -3.21 -5.60 -30.43
C GLY A 300 -4.69 -5.71 -30.03
N LEU A 301 -5.40 -6.73 -30.53
CA LEU A 301 -6.85 -6.90 -30.33
C LEU A 301 -7.17 -7.55 -28.97
N VAL A 302 -6.24 -8.36 -28.46
CA VAL A 302 -6.36 -9.05 -27.17
C VAL A 302 -5.04 -9.04 -26.41
N ARG A 303 -5.12 -9.26 -25.10
CA ARG A 303 -3.97 -9.52 -24.23
C ARG A 303 -4.11 -10.90 -23.61
N VAL A 304 -3.09 -11.73 -23.72
CA VAL A 304 -3.04 -13.03 -23.05
C VAL A 304 -2.18 -12.91 -21.80
N TYR A 305 -2.69 -13.34 -20.65
CA TYR A 305 -1.93 -13.35 -19.41
C TYR A 305 -2.26 -14.56 -18.56
N LYS A 306 -1.32 -14.94 -17.70
CA LYS A 306 -1.49 -16.09 -16.79
C LYS A 306 -2.12 -15.62 -15.49
N LYS A 307 -3.26 -16.22 -15.10
CA LYS A 307 -3.91 -15.97 -13.81
C LYS A 307 -4.06 -17.30 -13.08
N LYS A 308 -3.40 -17.42 -11.92
CA LYS A 308 -3.28 -18.68 -11.16
C LYS A 308 -2.66 -19.80 -12.01
N ARG A 309 -3.47 -20.76 -12.47
CA ARG A 309 -3.06 -21.95 -13.25
C ARG A 309 -3.68 -22.00 -14.65
N GLU A 310 -4.34 -20.92 -15.07
CA GLU A 310 -5.05 -20.85 -16.35
C GLU A 310 -4.61 -19.61 -17.13
N ASN A 311 -4.66 -19.70 -18.45
CA ASN A 311 -4.43 -18.55 -19.33
C ASN A 311 -5.75 -17.81 -19.54
N TRP A 312 -5.70 -16.49 -19.37
CA TRP A 312 -6.82 -15.58 -19.57
C TRP A 312 -6.57 -14.71 -20.78
N VAL A 313 -7.65 -14.37 -21.46
CA VAL A 313 -7.65 -13.49 -22.63
C VAL A 313 -8.57 -12.31 -22.33
N GLU A 314 -8.05 -11.11 -22.52
CA GLU A 314 -8.75 -9.85 -22.31
C GLU A 314 -8.74 -9.04 -23.60
N LEU A 315 -9.87 -8.43 -23.93
CA LEU A 315 -10.07 -7.63 -25.12
C LEU A 315 -9.46 -6.24 -24.93
N ARG A 316 -8.81 -5.70 -25.96
CA ARG A 316 -8.05 -4.45 -25.91
C ARG A 316 -8.57 -3.34 -26.85
N LEU A 317 -9.66 -3.59 -27.58
CA LEU A 317 -10.33 -2.61 -28.45
C LEU A 317 -10.95 -1.44 -27.67
#